data_AF-A0A1X9YQW0-F1
#
_entry.id   AF-A0A1X9YQW0-F1
#
_cell.length_a   1.000
_cell.length_b   1.000
_cell.length_c   1.000
_cell.angle_alpha   90.00
_cell.angle_beta   90.00
_cell.angle_gamma   90.00
#
_symmetry.space_group_name_H-M   'P 1'
#
loop_
_entity.id
_entity.type
_entity.pdbx_description
1 polymer ?
#
loop_
_entity_poly.entity_id
_entity_poly.type
_entity_poly.pdbx_seq_one_letter_code
_entity_poly.pdbx_strand_id
1 'polypeptide(L)'
;MLLVLLLPGFAASAQQERAPYTGSNRIFIALEGPTSRYEFSSNQMLVRHNKATQKLECILPVATLLPLNDSIPPAMAFEVLFGAKYPQLYINIDAPVQKISAGNLTPETIRRTTSIGLQGVNNETVVPVAFTSENNSLYFSTSFDLMLDNFQASLPIEYAPLLTGRILISIDNARWINLEMR
;
A
#
# COMPACT_ATOMS: atom_id res chain seq x y z
N MET A 1 -36.22 -25.09 43.61
CA MET A 1 -36.60 -23.84 42.93
C MET A 1 -35.31 -23.19 42.43
N LEU A 2 -34.93 -23.45 41.18
CA LEU A 2 -33.67 -23.00 40.59
C LEU A 2 -33.99 -21.86 39.61
N LEU A 3 -33.53 -20.66 39.95
CA LEU A 3 -33.75 -19.44 39.15
C LEU A 3 -32.69 -19.39 38.05
N VAL A 4 -33.09 -19.61 36.80
CA VAL A 4 -32.20 -19.48 35.63
C VAL A 4 -32.12 -18.00 35.27
N LEU A 5 -30.94 -17.39 35.47
CA LEU A 5 -30.64 -16.03 35.00
C LEU A 5 -30.54 -16.02 33.47
N LEU A 6 -31.46 -15.30 32.83
CA LEU A 6 -31.37 -14.89 31.43
C LEU A 6 -30.35 -13.75 31.30
N LEU A 7 -29.15 -14.04 30.82
CA LEU A 7 -28.21 -13.02 30.35
C LEU A 7 -28.66 -12.57 28.95
N PRO A 8 -28.89 -11.26 28.71
CA PRO A 8 -29.14 -10.77 27.36
C PRO A 8 -27.84 -10.88 26.56
N GLY A 9 -27.90 -11.63 25.46
CA GLY A 9 -26.81 -11.73 24.51
C GLY A 9 -26.52 -10.37 23.90
N PHE A 10 -25.34 -9.82 24.20
CA PHE A 10 -24.79 -8.73 23.42
C PHE A 10 -24.59 -9.25 22.00
N ALA A 11 -25.43 -8.77 21.07
CA ALA A 11 -25.19 -8.95 19.65
C ALA A 11 -23.83 -8.32 19.33
N ALA A 12 -22.86 -9.16 19.04
CA ALA A 12 -21.54 -8.74 18.58
C ALA A 12 -21.71 -8.13 17.18
N SER A 13 -21.88 -6.80 17.13
CA SER A 13 -21.78 -6.02 15.89
C SER A 13 -20.31 -5.90 15.46
N ALA A 14 -19.64 -7.02 15.17
CA ALA A 14 -18.20 -7.07 14.86
C ALA A 14 -17.90 -7.14 13.36
N GLN A 15 -18.85 -6.78 12.48
CA GLN A 15 -18.64 -6.75 11.04
C GLN A 15 -19.32 -5.53 10.41
N GLN A 16 -19.03 -4.33 10.93
CA GLN A 16 -19.42 -3.08 10.27
C GLN A 16 -18.58 -2.87 9.00
N GLU A 17 -19.22 -3.05 7.84
CA GLU A 17 -18.91 -2.44 6.54
C GLU A 17 -17.43 -2.25 6.17
N ARG A 18 -16.67 -3.34 6.06
CA ARG A 18 -15.38 -3.28 5.36
C ARG A 18 -15.62 -3.39 3.85
N ALA A 19 -15.47 -2.27 3.14
CA ALA A 19 -15.43 -2.29 1.68
C ALA A 19 -14.38 -3.31 1.20
N PRO A 20 -14.69 -4.16 0.21
CA PRO A 20 -13.77 -5.19 -0.24
C PRO A 20 -12.58 -4.58 -0.97
N TYR A 21 -11.48 -5.33 -0.99
CA TYR A 21 -10.30 -4.96 -1.74
C TYR A 21 -10.52 -5.22 -3.25
N THR A 22 -10.06 -4.28 -4.07
CA THR A 22 -9.84 -4.48 -5.50
C THR A 22 -8.42 -4.99 -5.73
N GLY A 23 -8.27 -6.02 -6.57
CA GLY A 23 -6.98 -6.58 -6.98
C GLY A 23 -6.50 -6.06 -8.33
N SER A 24 -5.43 -6.69 -8.84
CA SER A 24 -4.81 -6.37 -10.13
C SER A 24 -4.25 -4.95 -10.24
N ASN A 25 -3.81 -4.38 -9.11
CA ASN A 25 -3.13 -3.09 -9.09
C ASN A 25 -1.62 -3.31 -9.22
N ARG A 26 -0.99 -2.50 -10.07
CA ARG A 26 0.44 -2.63 -10.34
C ARG A 26 1.25 -1.70 -9.44
N ILE A 27 2.32 -2.26 -8.89
CA ILE A 27 3.31 -1.53 -8.11
C ILE A 27 4.71 -1.94 -8.57
N PHE A 28 5.59 -0.96 -8.62
CA PHE A 28 7.02 -1.12 -8.85
C PHE A 28 7.77 -0.67 -7.61
N ILE A 29 8.79 -1.42 -7.26
CA ILE A 29 9.72 -1.08 -6.19
C ILE A 29 11.12 -1.17 -6.76
N ALA A 30 11.92 -0.12 -6.59
CA ALA A 30 13.33 -0.13 -6.91
C ALA A 30 14.15 0.04 -5.62
N LEU A 31 15.11 -0.85 -5.41
CA LEU A 31 16.15 -0.67 -4.40
C LEU A 31 17.31 0.05 -5.08
N GLU A 32 17.70 1.22 -4.56
CA GLU A 32 18.77 2.03 -5.13
C GLU A 32 20.13 1.48 -4.69
N GLY A 33 21.03 1.31 -5.66
CA GLY A 33 22.45 1.08 -5.43
C GLY A 33 23.28 2.30 -5.86
N PRO A 34 24.58 2.33 -5.52
CA PRO A 34 25.45 3.46 -5.87
C PRO A 34 25.57 3.72 -7.39
N THR A 35 25.45 2.66 -8.19
CA THR A 35 25.65 2.70 -9.65
C THR A 35 24.52 2.03 -10.44
N SER A 36 23.53 1.45 -9.77
CA SER A 36 22.48 0.63 -10.40
C SER A 36 21.18 0.69 -9.61
N ARG A 37 20.09 0.18 -10.20
CA ARG A 37 18.80 0.00 -9.56
C ARG A 37 18.34 -1.44 -9.70
N TYR A 38 17.85 -2.00 -8.61
CA TYR A 38 17.30 -3.35 -8.55
C TYR A 38 15.78 -3.21 -8.54
N GLU A 39 15.16 -3.40 -9.71
CA GLU A 39 13.75 -3.11 -9.93
C GLU A 39 12.90 -4.37 -9.85
N PHE A 40 11.79 -4.26 -9.15
CA PHE A 40 10.82 -5.31 -8.92
C PHE A 40 9.42 -4.80 -9.27
N SER A 41 8.54 -5.72 -9.67
CA SER A 41 7.13 -5.39 -9.87
C SER A 41 6.19 -6.44 -9.28
N SER A 42 4.99 -6.02 -8.93
CA SER A 42 3.88 -6.90 -8.55
C SER A 42 2.57 -6.35 -9.10
N ASN A 43 1.68 -7.25 -9.50
CA ASN A 43 0.28 -6.96 -9.83
C ASN A 43 -0.70 -7.43 -8.73
N GLN A 44 -0.17 -7.88 -7.59
CA GLN A 44 -0.94 -8.44 -6.48
C GLN A 44 -1.17 -7.42 -5.36
N MET A 45 -0.98 -6.12 -5.64
CA MET A 45 -1.33 -5.07 -4.69
C MET A 45 -2.86 -4.97 -4.57
N LEU A 46 -3.34 -5.04 -3.33
CA LEU A 46 -4.74 -4.89 -2.99
C LEU A 46 -5.02 -3.44 -2.60
N VAL A 47 -6.14 -2.89 -3.05
CA VAL A 47 -6.55 -1.51 -2.75
C VAL A 47 -7.97 -1.51 -2.19
N ARG A 48 -8.23 -0.72 -1.15
CA ARG A 48 -9.61 -0.38 -0.75
C ARG A 48 -9.72 1.08 -0.35
N HIS A 49 -10.92 1.63 -0.43
CA HIS A 49 -11.24 2.89 0.22
C HIS A 49 -11.88 2.64 1.58
N ASN A 50 -11.25 3.13 2.64
CA ASN A 50 -11.82 3.16 3.96
C ASN A 50 -12.57 4.48 4.17
N LYS A 51 -13.91 4.40 4.15
CA LYS A 51 -14.80 5.55 4.31
C LYS A 51 -14.75 6.16 5.70
N ALA A 52 -14.47 5.38 6.75
CA ALA A 52 -14.40 5.91 8.11
C ALA A 52 -13.19 6.83 8.29
N THR A 53 -12.05 6.47 7.68
CA THR A 53 -10.80 7.24 7.79
C THR A 53 -10.55 8.15 6.58
N GLN A 54 -11.37 8.06 5.53
CA GLN A 54 -11.16 8.72 4.24
C GLN A 54 -9.77 8.43 3.65
N LYS A 55 -9.34 7.17 3.70
CA LYS A 55 -8.03 6.73 3.18
C LYS A 55 -8.17 5.67 2.09
N LEU A 56 -7.31 5.72 1.08
CA LEU A 56 -7.02 4.57 0.23
C LEU A 56 -5.96 3.71 0.94
N GLU A 57 -6.34 2.49 1.27
CA GLU A 57 -5.47 1.53 1.92
C GLU A 57 -4.96 0.54 0.88
N CYS A 58 -3.64 0.50 0.71
CA CYS A 58 -2.97 -0.39 -0.21
C CYS A 58 -2.16 -1.42 0.59
N ILE A 59 -2.26 -2.70 0.21
CA ILE A 59 -1.52 -3.80 0.81
C ILE A 59 -0.77 -4.52 -0.30
N LEU A 60 0.55 -4.58 -0.19
CA LEU A 60 1.40 -5.38 -1.05
C LEU A 60 2.05 -6.50 -0.23
N PRO A 61 1.74 -7.78 -0.50
CA PRO A 61 2.55 -8.87 0.01
C PRO A 61 3.92 -8.83 -0.67
N VAL A 62 4.99 -8.59 0.08
CA VAL A 62 6.35 -8.37 -0.47
C VAL A 62 6.85 -9.60 -1.22
N ALA A 63 6.43 -10.80 -0.81
CA ALA A 63 6.75 -12.06 -1.50
C ALA A 63 6.20 -12.16 -2.95
N THR A 64 5.35 -11.21 -3.37
CA THR A 64 4.80 -11.18 -4.75
C THR A 64 5.64 -10.31 -5.70
N LEU A 65 6.69 -9.65 -5.19
CA LEU A 65 7.60 -8.86 -5.99
C LEU A 65 8.48 -9.78 -6.84
N LEU A 66 8.42 -9.58 -8.14
CA LEU A 66 9.25 -10.30 -9.11
C LEU A 66 10.31 -9.34 -9.66
N PRO A 67 11.59 -9.76 -9.75
CA PRO A 67 12.63 -8.94 -10.35
C PRO A 67 12.33 -8.68 -11.83
N LEU A 68 12.65 -7.50 -12.32
CA LEU A 68 12.47 -7.13 -13.72
C LEU A 68 13.60 -7.63 -14.64
N ASN A 69 14.69 -8.16 -14.09
CA ASN A 69 15.78 -8.76 -14.85
C ASN A 69 16.45 -9.91 -14.07
N ASP A 70 17.12 -10.80 -14.81
CA ASP A 70 17.68 -12.04 -14.26
C ASP A 70 18.94 -11.85 -13.41
N SER A 71 19.51 -10.64 -13.40
CA SER A 71 20.70 -10.32 -12.60
C SER A 71 20.37 -10.00 -11.14
N ILE A 72 19.08 -9.81 -10.82
CA ILE A 72 18.61 -9.49 -9.48
C ILE A 72 18.22 -10.79 -8.75
N PRO A 73 18.77 -11.07 -7.55
CA PRO A 73 18.34 -12.20 -6.74
C PRO A 73 16.83 -12.13 -6.43
N PRO A 74 16.05 -13.20 -6.68
CA PRO A 74 14.60 -13.19 -6.43
C PRO A 74 14.22 -12.89 -4.98
N ALA A 75 15.08 -13.26 -4.02
CA ALA A 75 14.84 -13.06 -2.59
C ALA A 75 15.21 -11.64 -2.09
N MET A 76 15.95 -10.85 -2.88
CA MET A 76 16.51 -9.58 -2.43
C MET A 76 15.45 -8.61 -1.90
N ALA A 77 14.32 -8.44 -2.62
CA ALA A 77 13.24 -7.56 -2.14
C ALA A 77 12.63 -8.06 -0.82
N PHE A 78 12.47 -9.37 -0.65
CA PHE A 78 11.94 -9.96 0.58
C PHE A 78 12.89 -9.75 1.76
N GLU A 79 14.17 -10.02 1.56
CA GLU A 79 15.21 -9.92 2.59
C GLU A 79 15.46 -8.47 3.02
N VAL A 80 15.51 -7.55 2.06
CA VAL A 80 15.75 -6.11 2.33
C VAL A 80 14.54 -5.44 2.98
N LEU A 81 13.32 -5.76 2.53
CA LEU A 81 12.14 -5.04 2.98
C LEU A 81 11.54 -5.63 4.26
N PHE A 82 11.77 -6.90 4.60
CA PHE A 82 11.14 -7.51 5.79
C PHE A 82 11.82 -8.73 6.43
N GLY A 83 12.30 -9.70 5.65
CA GLY A 83 12.94 -10.93 6.18
C GLY A 83 12.09 -11.90 7.02
N ALA A 84 10.74 -11.77 7.08
CA ALA A 84 9.85 -12.56 7.96
C ALA A 84 8.75 -13.34 7.22
N LYS A 85 8.06 -14.27 7.90
CA LYS A 85 7.16 -15.30 7.30
C LYS A 85 6.04 -14.78 6.39
N TYR A 86 5.44 -13.61 6.69
CA TYR A 86 4.40 -12.98 5.85
C TYR A 86 4.56 -11.46 5.81
N PRO A 87 5.48 -10.95 4.98
CA PRO A 87 5.78 -9.53 4.93
C PRO A 87 4.80 -8.76 4.06
N GLN A 88 4.24 -7.69 4.62
CA GLN A 88 3.27 -6.83 3.94
C GLN A 88 3.71 -5.37 4.02
N LEU A 89 3.88 -4.74 2.87
CA LEU A 89 4.01 -3.29 2.77
C LEU A 89 2.61 -2.67 2.82
N TYR A 90 2.38 -1.77 3.77
CA TYR A 90 1.14 -1.01 3.88
C TYR A 90 1.36 0.42 3.38
N ILE A 91 0.46 0.92 2.53
CA ILE A 91 0.49 2.31 2.06
C ILE A 91 -0.91 2.88 2.21
N ASN A 92 -1.09 3.84 3.12
CA ASN A 92 -2.38 4.46 3.41
C ASN A 92 -2.33 5.92 2.97
N ILE A 93 -3.08 6.26 1.91
CA ILE A 93 -3.09 7.58 1.27
C ILE A 93 -4.36 8.32 1.66
N ASP A 94 -4.26 9.56 2.11
CA ASP A 94 -5.44 10.40 2.34
C ASP A 94 -6.21 10.64 1.03
N ALA A 95 -7.47 10.23 1.02
CA ALA A 95 -8.33 10.25 -0.15
C ALA A 95 -9.79 10.55 0.24
N PRO A 96 -10.12 11.81 0.59
CA PRO A 96 -11.49 12.23 0.78
C PRO A 96 -12.20 12.25 -0.58
N VAL A 97 -12.86 11.14 -0.94
CA VAL A 97 -13.44 10.91 -2.27
C VAL A 97 -14.42 12.02 -2.66
N GLN A 98 -15.15 12.61 -1.72
CA GLN A 98 -16.07 13.72 -2.01
C GLN A 98 -15.34 14.96 -2.54
N LYS A 99 -14.06 15.16 -2.20
CA LYS A 99 -13.22 16.24 -2.73
C LYS A 99 -12.52 15.87 -4.03
N ILE A 100 -12.38 14.58 -4.32
CA ILE A 100 -11.70 14.07 -5.52
C ILE A 100 -12.68 13.92 -6.68
N SER A 101 -13.94 13.54 -6.41
CA SER A 101 -14.96 13.28 -7.42
C SER A 101 -15.75 14.52 -7.86
N ALA A 102 -15.21 15.73 -7.68
CA ALA A 102 -15.88 17.01 -7.98
C ALA A 102 -16.03 17.32 -9.49
N GLY A 103 -16.03 16.31 -10.37
CA GLY A 103 -16.42 16.45 -11.78
C GLY A 103 -15.28 16.71 -12.78
N ASN A 104 -14.01 16.69 -12.37
CA ASN A 104 -12.89 16.83 -13.28
C ASN A 104 -12.44 15.45 -13.80
N LEU A 105 -12.54 15.24 -15.11
CA LEU A 105 -12.04 14.05 -15.82
C LEU A 105 -10.51 14.09 -16.04
N THR A 106 -9.88 15.24 -15.82
CA THR A 106 -8.43 15.40 -15.95
C THR A 106 -7.72 14.93 -14.68
N PRO A 107 -6.61 14.17 -14.79
CA PRO A 107 -5.81 13.80 -13.63
C PRO A 107 -5.35 15.02 -12.83
N GLU A 108 -5.72 15.09 -11.55
CA GLU A 108 -5.23 16.13 -10.65
C GLU A 108 -4.15 15.54 -9.75
N THR A 109 -2.91 16.01 -9.89
CA THR A 109 -1.80 15.64 -9.00
C THR A 109 -1.84 16.49 -7.75
N ILE A 110 -2.19 15.88 -6.61
CA ILE A 110 -2.36 16.55 -5.33
C ILE A 110 -1.40 15.95 -4.32
N ARG A 111 -0.83 16.80 -3.45
CA ARG A 111 -0.02 16.34 -2.31
C ARG A 111 -0.94 15.73 -1.24
N ARG A 112 -0.68 14.48 -0.86
CA ARG A 112 -1.45 13.73 0.15
C ARG A 112 -0.54 13.19 1.24
N THR A 113 -0.99 13.37 2.48
CA THR A 113 -0.40 12.66 3.62
C THR A 113 -0.58 11.17 3.37
N THR A 114 0.53 10.45 3.47
CA THR A 114 0.61 9.02 3.24
C THR A 114 1.36 8.39 4.39
N SER A 115 0.74 7.39 5.02
CA SER A 115 1.37 6.56 6.04
C SER A 115 1.85 5.27 5.38
N ILE A 116 3.15 5.02 5.43
CA ILE A 116 3.78 3.80 4.94
C ILE A 116 4.13 2.94 6.15
N GLY A 117 3.73 1.68 6.12
CA GLY A 117 4.07 0.69 7.14
C GLY A 117 5.03 -0.35 6.58
N LEU A 118 6.21 -0.46 7.17
CA LEU A 118 7.25 -1.44 6.83
C LEU A 118 7.86 -2.00 8.13
N GLN A 119 8.00 -3.32 8.23
CA GLN A 119 8.56 -4.00 9.42
C GLN A 119 7.89 -3.62 10.75
N GLY A 120 6.60 -3.27 10.72
CA GLY A 120 5.84 -2.85 11.90
C GLY A 120 6.08 -1.39 12.33
N VAL A 121 6.94 -0.66 11.62
CA VAL A 121 7.17 0.78 11.82
C VAL A 121 6.38 1.56 10.78
N ASN A 122 5.68 2.61 11.23
CA ASN A 122 4.95 3.51 10.35
C ASN A 122 5.73 4.81 10.17
N ASN A 123 5.87 5.25 8.93
CA ASN A 123 6.42 6.53 8.55
C ASN A 123 5.36 7.35 7.82
N GLU A 124 5.12 8.58 8.27
CA GLU A 124 4.21 9.50 7.58
C GLU A 124 5.00 10.50 6.74
N THR A 125 4.57 10.68 5.49
CA THR A 125 5.18 11.60 4.54
C THR A 125 4.11 12.20 3.63
N VAL A 126 4.47 13.18 2.82
CA VAL A 126 3.57 13.81 1.84
C VAL A 126 4.02 13.44 0.45
N VAL A 127 3.18 12.71 -0.29
CA VAL A 127 3.49 12.23 -1.64
C VAL A 127 2.57 12.87 -2.69
N PRO A 128 3.04 13.10 -3.92
CA PRO A 128 2.17 13.51 -5.02
C PRO A 128 1.32 12.31 -5.47
N VAL A 129 0.01 12.50 -5.57
CA VAL A 129 -0.93 11.48 -6.04
C VAL A 129 -1.81 12.06 -7.13
N ALA A 130 -1.76 11.47 -8.32
CA ALA A 130 -2.68 11.79 -9.39
C ALA A 130 -3.97 10.98 -9.21
N PHE A 131 -5.13 11.65 -9.25
CA PHE A 131 -6.43 11.00 -9.17
C PHE A 131 -7.22 11.19 -10.44
N THR A 132 -7.98 10.17 -10.84
CA THR A 132 -8.95 10.25 -11.93
C THR A 132 -10.20 9.49 -11.51
N SER A 133 -11.36 10.15 -11.53
CA SER A 133 -12.64 9.52 -11.22
C SER A 133 -13.40 9.21 -12.51
N GLU A 134 -13.88 7.98 -12.67
CA GLU A 134 -14.68 7.55 -13.81
C GLU A 134 -15.71 6.51 -13.37
N ASN A 135 -17.00 6.72 -13.67
CA ASN A 135 -18.06 5.70 -13.59
C ASN A 135 -17.98 4.82 -12.32
N ASN A 136 -18.04 5.43 -11.14
CA ASN A 136 -17.97 4.80 -9.81
C ASN A 136 -16.62 4.15 -9.44
N SER A 137 -15.58 4.40 -10.24
CA SER A 137 -14.21 3.99 -9.98
C SER A 137 -13.35 5.21 -9.69
N LEU A 138 -12.40 5.04 -8.78
CA LEU A 138 -11.30 5.97 -8.56
C LEU A 138 -10.01 5.30 -9.01
N TYR A 139 -9.34 5.93 -9.96
CA TYR A 139 -7.99 5.58 -10.37
C TYR A 139 -7.00 6.51 -9.70
N PHE A 140 -5.84 5.98 -9.34
CA PHE A 140 -4.75 6.78 -8.84
C PHE A 140 -3.38 6.24 -9.24
N SER A 141 -2.43 7.15 -9.30
CA SER A 141 -1.01 6.84 -9.46
C SER A 141 -0.17 7.73 -8.56
N THR A 142 0.96 7.21 -8.11
CA THR A 142 1.90 7.95 -7.27
C THR A 142 3.30 7.39 -7.44
N SER A 143 4.31 8.24 -7.30
CA SER A 143 5.70 7.83 -7.24
C SER A 143 6.40 8.66 -6.17
N PHE A 144 7.14 7.99 -5.30
CA PHE A 144 7.85 8.61 -4.18
C PHE A 144 9.02 7.74 -3.74
N ASP A 145 9.94 8.33 -2.98
CA ASP A 145 11.06 7.62 -2.39
C ASP A 145 11.02 7.64 -0.87
N LEU A 146 11.67 6.63 -0.29
CA LEU A 146 11.77 6.39 1.14
C LEU A 146 13.21 6.00 1.49
N MET A 147 13.61 6.22 2.74
CA MET A 147 14.84 5.65 3.30
C MET A 147 14.47 4.51 4.25
N LEU A 148 15.17 3.37 4.18
CA LEU A 148 14.98 2.26 5.13
C LEU A 148 15.14 2.71 6.59
N ASP A 149 16.08 3.62 6.84
CA ASP A 149 16.34 4.19 8.16
C ASP A 149 15.11 4.85 8.78
N ASN A 150 14.18 5.37 7.97
CA ASN A 150 12.92 5.94 8.45
C ASN A 150 12.01 4.91 9.14
N PHE A 151 12.28 3.62 8.91
CA PHE A 151 11.55 2.48 9.46
C PHE A 151 12.34 1.73 10.53
N GLN A 152 13.46 2.29 11.02
CA GLN A 152 14.38 1.60 11.93
C GLN A 152 14.90 0.27 11.34
N ALA A 153 14.86 0.15 10.02
CA ALA A 153 15.34 -1.01 9.29
C ALA A 153 16.77 -0.76 8.81
N SER A 154 17.57 -1.80 8.79
CA SER A 154 18.91 -1.78 8.23
C SER A 154 19.01 -2.71 7.03
N LEU A 155 19.98 -2.45 6.16
CA LEU A 155 20.29 -3.37 5.07
C LEU A 155 20.86 -4.67 5.64
N PRO A 156 20.41 -5.84 5.13
CA PRO A 156 21.12 -7.09 5.35
C PRO A 156 22.58 -6.97 4.92
N ILE A 157 23.49 -7.58 5.68
CA ILE A 157 24.95 -7.46 5.47
C ILE A 157 25.35 -7.85 4.04
N GLU A 158 24.70 -8.85 3.45
CA GLU A 158 24.96 -9.31 2.09
C GLU A 158 24.64 -8.25 1.02
N TYR A 159 23.70 -7.33 1.29
CA TYR A 159 23.26 -6.29 0.37
C TYR A 159 23.81 -4.89 0.72
N ALA A 160 24.41 -4.71 1.89
CA ALA A 160 25.04 -3.46 2.31
C ALA A 160 26.04 -2.84 1.29
N PRO A 161 26.89 -3.60 0.57
CA PRO A 161 27.77 -3.01 -0.44
C PRO A 161 27.05 -2.69 -1.77
N LEU A 162 25.85 -3.21 -1.98
CA LEU A 162 25.10 -3.09 -3.24
C LEU A 162 24.04 -1.99 -3.19
N LEU A 163 23.51 -1.69 -1.99
CA LEU A 163 22.35 -0.84 -1.79
C LEU A 163 22.68 0.38 -0.93
N THR A 164 22.01 1.49 -1.21
CA THR A 164 22.14 2.75 -0.45
C THR A 164 21.13 2.86 0.70
N GLY A 165 20.15 1.96 0.74
CA GLY A 165 19.02 2.00 1.67
C GLY A 165 17.86 2.88 1.19
N ARG A 166 17.99 3.55 0.05
CA ARG A 166 16.89 4.28 -0.58
C ARG A 166 16.00 3.32 -1.38
N ILE A 167 14.70 3.49 -1.23
CA ILE A 167 13.66 2.71 -1.90
C ILE A 167 12.81 3.67 -2.73
N LEU A 168 12.60 3.36 -4.00
CA LEU A 168 11.67 4.08 -4.85
C LEU A 168 10.42 3.22 -5.04
N ILE A 169 9.25 3.81 -4.82
CA ILE A 169 7.96 3.16 -4.98
C ILE A 169 7.19 3.91 -6.07
N SER A 170 6.62 3.15 -7.00
CA SER A 170 5.68 3.67 -8.00
C SER A 170 4.45 2.79 -8.08
N ILE A 171 3.28 3.39 -7.94
CA ILE A 171 1.98 2.75 -8.14
C ILE A 171 1.42 3.29 -9.45
N ASP A 172 1.16 2.37 -10.38
CA ASP A 172 0.65 2.72 -11.70
C ASP A 172 -0.81 2.30 -11.84
N ASN A 173 -1.65 3.29 -12.18
CA ASN A 173 -3.07 3.15 -12.49
C ASN A 173 -3.86 2.21 -11.56
N ALA A 174 -3.63 2.32 -10.25
CA ALA A 174 -4.35 1.53 -9.27
C ALA A 174 -5.80 1.99 -9.17
N ARG A 175 -6.72 1.06 -8.96
CA ARG A 175 -8.16 1.30 -9.04
C ARG A 175 -8.86 0.84 -7.77
N TRP A 176 -9.71 1.69 -7.25
CA TRP A 176 -10.80 1.33 -6.34
C TRP A 176 -12.15 1.43 -7.07
N ILE A 177 -13.09 0.53 -6.76
CA ILE A 177 -14.45 0.53 -7.30
C ILE A 177 -15.44 0.65 -6.13
N ASN A 178 -16.38 1.58 -6.23
CA ASN A 178 -17.51 1.64 -5.32
C ASN A 178 -18.56 0.59 -5.72
N LEU A 179 -18.71 -0.47 -4.92
CA LEU A 179 -19.63 -1.57 -5.19
C LEU A 179 -21.06 -1.33 -4.68
N GLU A 180 -21.28 -0.28 -3.88
CA GLU A 180 -22.61 0.03 -3.32
C GLU A 180 -23.54 0.76 -4.31
N MET A 181 -23.03 1.19 -5.47
CA MET A 181 -23.81 1.87 -6.50
C MET A 181 -24.26 0.94 -7.64
N ARG A 182 -24.45 -0.35 -7.35
CA ARG A 182 -25.00 -1.33 -8.30
C ARG A 182 -26.52 -1.44 -8.18
#